data_AF-A0A1G5E2W1-F1
#
_entry.id   AF-A0A1G5E2W1-F1
#
_cell.length_a   1.000
_cell.length_b   1.000
_cell.length_c   1.000
_cell.angle_alpha   90.00
_cell.angle_beta   90.00
_cell.angle_gamma   90.00
#
_symmetry.space_group_name_H-M   'P 1'
#
loop_
_entity.id
_entity.type
_entity.pdbx_description
1 polymer ?
#
loop_
_entity_poly.entity_id
_entity_poly.type
_entity_poly.pdbx_seq_one_letter_code
_entity_poly.pdbx_strand_id
1 'polypeptide(L)'
;MRYRELGKTGLKISELGFGTIPVLSGHVPVLPEYFSPDEETAVAIMKKAYDYGCNFFDTAIIEEYGDAEIKLGKFIKTVDRNSIIISDKARFYGGGDIYREVVRSTNHLGTKPDIYFVHQVDEDNADEVFGKNGALDALYDLKREGKIGFTGIASHYYSVLLRAAMDKRVDVLQGSGNILERGMLERIRKEERFREKGFILNKVYAAGLLIGPFSVSELIGGILEYPFSSALLGIGTFKQADDAFKCEYEQVHFEFEEVIERLKGKFEPIACDRCQRCVCPYGHEIHTSFRQFNYFHLGKEYWAAGKLKMDLENTYRHCRTCEEKSCMKECPGKLYIPGEIERIRDLLEAFG
;
A
#
# COMPACT_ATOMS: atom_id res chain seq x y z
N MET A 1 13.92 -2.04 -17.94
CA MET A 1 13.70 -2.09 -16.48
C MET A 1 14.89 -1.54 -15.72
N ARG A 2 14.69 -0.62 -14.77
CA ARG A 2 15.71 -0.22 -13.78
C ARG A 2 15.64 -1.14 -12.56
N TYR A 3 16.75 -1.27 -11.84
CA TYR A 3 16.83 -2.12 -10.64
C TYR A 3 17.51 -1.36 -9.50
N ARG A 4 17.01 -1.53 -8.29
CA ARG A 4 17.49 -0.89 -7.06
C ARG A 4 17.87 -1.94 -6.02
N GLU A 5 18.69 -1.53 -5.05
CA GLU A 5 18.96 -2.34 -3.87
C GLU A 5 17.72 -2.39 -2.97
N LEU A 6 17.43 -3.59 -2.44
CA LEU A 6 16.43 -3.76 -1.40
C LEU A 6 17.07 -3.52 -0.02
N GLY A 7 17.25 -2.24 0.34
CA GLY A 7 17.90 -1.86 1.59
C GLY A 7 19.29 -2.50 1.73
N LYS A 8 19.55 -3.12 2.89
CA LYS A 8 20.80 -3.86 3.17
C LYS A 8 20.68 -5.39 3.00
N THR A 9 19.66 -5.86 2.28
CA THR A 9 19.42 -7.30 2.09
C THR A 9 20.42 -7.96 1.12
N GLY A 10 21.06 -7.16 0.26
CA GLY A 10 21.90 -7.64 -0.84
C GLY A 10 21.11 -8.12 -2.07
N LEU A 11 19.77 -8.02 -2.04
CA LEU A 11 18.93 -8.30 -3.20
C LEU A 11 18.80 -7.07 -4.09
N LYS A 12 18.86 -7.30 -5.40
CA LYS A 12 18.59 -6.30 -6.43
C LYS A 12 17.24 -6.57 -7.09
N ILE A 13 16.35 -5.59 -6.97
CA ILE A 13 14.92 -5.69 -7.27
C ILE A 13 14.54 -4.69 -8.36
N SER A 14 13.59 -5.03 -9.24
CA SER A 14 13.06 -4.14 -10.26
C SER A 14 12.40 -2.92 -9.62
N GLU A 15 12.68 -1.73 -10.15
CA GLU A 15 12.17 -0.46 -9.64
C GLU A 15 10.63 -0.43 -9.63
N LEU A 16 10.01 -1.17 -10.56
CA LEU A 16 8.59 -1.47 -10.56
C LEU A 16 8.36 -2.94 -10.23
N GLY A 17 7.43 -3.21 -9.33
CA GLY A 17 7.01 -4.56 -8.93
C GLY A 17 5.57 -4.85 -9.32
N PHE A 18 5.27 -6.13 -9.48
CA PHE A 18 3.94 -6.62 -9.84
C PHE A 18 3.14 -6.97 -8.58
N GLY A 19 2.08 -6.22 -8.29
CA GLY A 19 1.13 -6.54 -7.22
C GLY A 19 -0.02 -7.41 -7.74
N THR A 20 -0.25 -8.55 -7.10
CA THR A 20 -1.17 -9.59 -7.61
C THR A 20 -2.65 -9.36 -7.31
N ILE A 21 -3.04 -8.35 -6.53
CA ILE A 21 -4.46 -8.08 -6.20
C ILE A 21 -5.35 -8.10 -7.45
N PRO A 22 -4.97 -7.44 -8.57
CA PRO A 22 -5.88 -7.39 -9.72
C PRO A 22 -5.97 -8.69 -10.54
N VAL A 23 -5.07 -9.67 -10.34
CA VAL A 23 -5.16 -10.97 -11.00
C VAL A 23 -5.92 -12.03 -10.21
N LEU A 24 -6.40 -11.69 -9.01
CA LEU A 24 -7.21 -12.62 -8.21
C LEU A 24 -8.60 -12.83 -8.83
N SER A 25 -9.15 -14.02 -8.63
CA SER A 25 -10.56 -14.36 -8.86
C SER A 25 -11.28 -14.46 -7.52
N GLY A 26 -12.47 -13.87 -7.44
CA GLY A 26 -13.30 -13.84 -6.23
C GLY A 26 -13.75 -12.44 -5.85
N HIS A 27 -14.61 -12.33 -4.83
CA HIS A 27 -15.09 -11.06 -4.32
C HIS A 27 -14.19 -10.61 -3.16
N VAL A 28 -13.12 -9.86 -3.42
CA VAL A 28 -12.44 -9.10 -2.37
C VAL A 28 -12.94 -7.65 -2.44
N PRO A 29 -13.46 -7.05 -1.36
CA PRO A 29 -14.11 -5.73 -1.38
C PRO A 29 -13.24 -4.53 -1.79
N VAL A 30 -12.03 -4.72 -2.32
CA VAL A 30 -10.98 -3.68 -2.44
C VAL A 30 -10.78 -3.09 -3.84
N LEU A 31 -11.35 -3.68 -4.91
CA LEU A 31 -11.19 -3.20 -6.29
C LEU A 31 -12.54 -2.87 -6.97
N PRO A 32 -12.62 -1.77 -7.77
CA PRO A 32 -13.85 -1.33 -8.45
C PRO A 32 -14.13 -2.15 -9.72
N GLU A 33 -13.09 -2.47 -10.48
CA GLU A 33 -13.13 -3.36 -11.63
C GLU A 33 -12.35 -4.62 -11.27
N TYR A 34 -13.08 -5.72 -11.22
CA TYR A 34 -12.51 -7.04 -11.07
C TYR A 34 -12.09 -7.53 -12.44
N PHE A 35 -10.79 -7.52 -12.72
CA PHE A 35 -10.29 -8.14 -13.93
C PHE A 35 -10.54 -9.66 -13.90
N SER A 36 -10.50 -10.28 -12.71
CA SER A 36 -10.76 -11.71 -12.46
C SER A 36 -10.26 -12.62 -13.59
N PRO A 37 -9.01 -12.47 -14.06
CA PRO A 37 -8.52 -13.32 -15.13
C PRO A 37 -8.52 -14.77 -14.66
N ASP A 38 -8.80 -15.69 -15.59
CA ASP A 38 -8.56 -17.10 -15.34
C ASP A 38 -7.06 -17.36 -15.07
N GLU A 39 -6.74 -18.58 -14.62
CA GLU A 39 -5.37 -18.95 -14.26
C GLU A 39 -4.39 -18.74 -15.43
N GLU A 40 -4.77 -19.17 -16.64
CA GLU A 40 -3.91 -19.06 -17.83
C GLU A 40 -3.62 -17.60 -18.17
N THR A 41 -4.64 -16.74 -18.16
CA THR A 41 -4.53 -15.32 -18.45
C THR A 41 -3.71 -14.62 -17.37
N ALA A 42 -3.93 -14.92 -16.09
CA ALA A 42 -3.16 -14.37 -14.97
C ALA A 42 -1.66 -14.70 -15.09
N VAL A 43 -1.34 -15.95 -15.39
CA VAL A 43 0.05 -16.41 -15.62
C VAL A 43 0.65 -15.70 -16.82
N ALA A 44 -0.09 -15.55 -17.93
CA ALA A 44 0.39 -14.85 -19.12
C ALA A 44 0.65 -13.35 -18.86
N ILE A 45 -0.18 -12.69 -18.05
CA ILE A 45 0.04 -11.29 -17.66
C ILE A 45 1.31 -11.15 -16.79
N MET A 46 1.50 -12.02 -15.80
CA MET A 46 2.72 -12.04 -14.98
C MET A 46 3.97 -12.33 -15.83
N LYS A 47 3.86 -13.28 -16.77
CA LYS A 47 4.94 -13.60 -17.71
C LYS A 47 5.32 -12.41 -18.59
N LYS A 48 4.33 -11.63 -19.04
CA LYS A 48 4.59 -10.41 -19.82
C LYS A 48 5.36 -9.36 -19.01
N ALA A 49 4.99 -9.14 -17.75
CA ALA A 49 5.74 -8.25 -16.87
C ALA A 49 7.19 -8.74 -16.65
N TYR A 50 7.36 -10.04 -16.45
CA TYR A 50 8.67 -10.69 -16.37
C TYR A 50 9.50 -10.51 -17.64
N ASP A 51 8.90 -10.66 -18.82
CA ASP A 51 9.58 -10.47 -20.12
C ASP A 51 10.02 -9.01 -20.34
N TYR A 52 9.38 -8.04 -19.68
CA TYR A 52 9.83 -6.65 -19.61
C TYR A 52 10.91 -6.40 -18.53
N GLY A 53 11.35 -7.44 -17.83
CA GLY A 53 12.40 -7.39 -16.82
C GLY A 53 11.90 -7.16 -15.40
N CYS A 54 10.58 -7.20 -15.12
CA CYS A 54 10.09 -7.19 -13.75
C CYS A 54 10.54 -8.46 -13.04
N ASN A 55 11.24 -8.32 -11.90
CA ASN A 55 11.67 -9.45 -11.11
C ASN A 55 11.00 -9.53 -9.73
N PHE A 56 10.16 -8.55 -9.35
CA PHE A 56 9.49 -8.56 -8.05
C PHE A 56 7.99 -8.75 -8.16
N PHE A 57 7.48 -9.73 -7.43
CA PHE A 57 6.07 -10.11 -7.41
C PHE A 57 5.57 -10.16 -5.96
N ASP A 58 4.53 -9.38 -5.67
CA ASP A 58 3.95 -9.24 -4.33
C ASP A 58 2.53 -9.80 -4.27
N THR A 59 2.30 -10.72 -3.33
CA THR A 59 1.01 -11.34 -3.06
C THR A 59 0.65 -11.31 -1.58
N ALA A 60 -0.55 -11.77 -1.23
CA ALA A 60 -0.96 -12.04 0.14
C ALA A 60 -1.70 -13.39 0.17
N ILE A 61 -1.95 -13.89 1.38
CA ILE A 61 -2.75 -15.09 1.62
C ILE A 61 -4.13 -15.05 0.97
N ILE A 62 -4.72 -16.22 0.77
CA ILE A 62 -6.01 -16.40 0.10
C ILE A 62 -7.15 -15.60 0.76
N GLU A 63 -7.18 -15.55 2.09
CA GLU A 63 -8.19 -14.81 2.85
C GLU A 63 -8.17 -13.31 2.56
N GLU A 64 -7.03 -12.79 2.10
CA GLU A 64 -6.89 -11.38 1.72
C GLU A 64 -6.97 -11.19 0.21
N TYR A 65 -6.26 -11.99 -0.59
CA TYR A 65 -6.08 -11.79 -2.04
C TYR A 65 -6.65 -12.93 -2.89
N GLY A 66 -7.59 -13.72 -2.38
CA GLY A 66 -8.24 -14.80 -3.13
C GLY A 66 -7.24 -15.80 -3.74
N ASP A 67 -7.46 -16.25 -4.97
CA ASP A 67 -6.57 -17.24 -5.61
C ASP A 67 -5.25 -16.66 -6.18
N ALA A 68 -4.92 -15.39 -5.93
CA ALA A 68 -3.72 -14.76 -6.47
C ALA A 68 -2.42 -15.46 -6.08
N GLU A 69 -2.31 -15.93 -4.84
CA GLU A 69 -1.16 -16.67 -4.33
C GLU A 69 -0.95 -17.99 -5.08
N ILE A 70 -2.05 -18.71 -5.38
CA ILE A 70 -2.03 -19.95 -6.17
C ILE A 70 -1.61 -19.65 -7.62
N LYS A 71 -2.19 -18.61 -8.24
CA LYS A 71 -1.82 -18.17 -9.60
C LYS A 71 -0.35 -17.77 -9.68
N LEU A 72 0.17 -17.07 -8.68
CA LEU A 72 1.58 -16.75 -8.59
C LEU A 72 2.43 -18.03 -8.51
N GLY A 73 2.01 -19.00 -7.71
CA GLY A 73 2.58 -20.35 -7.65
C GLY A 73 2.69 -21.04 -9.02
N LYS A 74 1.69 -20.87 -9.89
CA LYS A 74 1.71 -21.39 -11.27
C LYS A 74 2.68 -20.63 -12.15
N PHE A 75 2.70 -19.30 -12.07
CA PHE A 75 3.65 -18.47 -12.81
C PHE A 75 5.11 -18.80 -12.47
N ILE A 76 5.44 -19.00 -11.18
CA ILE A 76 6.79 -19.35 -10.73
C ILE A 76 7.34 -20.58 -11.46
N LYS A 77 6.50 -21.57 -11.77
CA LYS A 77 6.90 -22.80 -12.48
C LYS A 77 7.26 -22.56 -13.95
N THR A 78 6.92 -21.39 -14.50
CA THR A 78 7.17 -21.02 -15.91
C THR A 78 8.46 -20.20 -16.10
N VAL A 79 9.14 -19.85 -15.02
CA VAL A 79 10.37 -19.03 -15.03
C VAL A 79 11.43 -19.65 -14.13
N ASP A 80 12.67 -19.15 -14.20
CA ASP A 80 13.69 -19.52 -13.21
C ASP A 80 13.31 -18.91 -11.85
N ARG A 81 13.13 -19.73 -10.82
CA ARG A 81 12.80 -19.25 -9.47
C ARG A 81 13.84 -18.26 -8.95
N ASN A 82 15.11 -18.41 -9.32
CA ASN A 82 16.19 -17.54 -8.86
C ASN A 82 16.24 -16.20 -9.60
N SER A 83 15.51 -16.04 -10.70
CA SER A 83 15.43 -14.78 -11.43
C SER A 83 14.35 -13.84 -10.91
N ILE A 84 13.56 -14.26 -9.91
CA ILE A 84 12.48 -13.48 -9.30
C ILE A 84 12.61 -13.40 -7.77
N ILE A 85 12.10 -12.31 -7.21
CA ILE A 85 11.90 -12.04 -5.80
C ILE A 85 10.40 -12.06 -5.52
N ILE A 86 9.99 -12.78 -4.48
CA ILE A 86 8.59 -12.93 -4.09
C ILE A 86 8.39 -12.36 -2.69
N SER A 87 7.40 -11.47 -2.54
CA SER A 87 6.84 -11.16 -1.24
C SER A 87 5.46 -11.74 -1.04
N ASP A 88 5.21 -12.13 0.20
CA ASP A 88 3.92 -12.55 0.69
C ASP A 88 3.58 -11.86 2.01
N LYS A 89 2.32 -11.91 2.42
CA LYS A 89 1.86 -11.22 3.63
C LYS A 89 0.55 -11.79 4.16
N ALA A 90 0.39 -11.66 5.47
CA ALA A 90 -0.84 -12.04 6.15
C ALA A 90 -1.14 -11.13 7.33
N ARG A 91 -2.43 -10.85 7.56
CA ARG A 91 -2.92 -10.04 8.69
C ARG A 91 -3.15 -10.86 9.95
N PHE A 92 -2.07 -11.43 10.48
CA PHE A 92 -2.06 -12.12 11.77
C PHE A 92 -0.99 -11.50 12.67
N TYR A 93 -1.39 -11.08 13.86
CA TYR A 93 -0.54 -10.29 14.76
C TYR A 93 0.13 -11.12 15.87
N GLY A 94 -0.42 -12.30 16.18
CA GLY A 94 0.17 -13.28 17.07
C GLY A 94 1.16 -14.22 16.37
N GLY A 95 2.25 -14.57 17.05
CA GLY A 95 3.35 -15.37 16.49
C GLY A 95 2.94 -16.78 16.04
N GLY A 96 2.07 -17.45 16.79
CA GLY A 96 1.59 -18.79 16.43
C GLY A 96 0.74 -18.81 15.17
N ASP A 97 -0.03 -17.75 14.91
CA ASP A 97 -0.94 -17.67 13.78
C ASP A 97 -0.17 -17.32 12.51
N ILE A 98 0.68 -16.28 12.54
CA ILE A 98 1.50 -15.91 11.39
C ILE A 98 2.41 -17.07 10.96
N TYR A 99 2.92 -17.86 11.90
CA TYR A 99 3.76 -19.02 11.58
C TYR A 99 3.01 -20.05 10.72
N ARG A 100 1.76 -20.36 11.09
CA ARG A 100 0.94 -21.31 10.33
C ARG A 100 0.64 -20.78 8.94
N GLU A 101 0.40 -19.49 8.81
CA GLU A 101 0.13 -18.87 7.51
C GLU A 101 1.37 -18.84 6.61
N VAL A 102 2.57 -18.58 7.12
CA VAL A 102 3.80 -18.69 6.30
C VAL A 102 3.95 -20.10 5.70
N VAL A 103 3.65 -21.13 6.50
CA VAL A 103 3.70 -22.53 6.04
C VAL A 103 2.63 -22.80 4.97
N ARG A 104 1.41 -22.29 5.15
CA ARG A 104 0.33 -22.40 4.16
C ARG A 104 0.69 -21.69 2.86
N SER A 105 1.17 -20.45 2.93
CA SER A 105 1.65 -19.67 1.79
C SER A 105 2.71 -20.41 0.99
N THR A 106 3.70 -21.00 1.69
CA THR A 106 4.76 -21.79 1.05
C THR A 106 4.19 -22.95 0.23
N ASN A 107 3.12 -23.59 0.71
CA ASN A 107 2.45 -24.67 -0.03
C ASN A 107 1.69 -24.15 -1.26
N HIS A 108 0.99 -23.01 -1.14
CA HIS A 108 0.25 -22.40 -2.27
C HIS A 108 1.19 -21.91 -3.37
N LEU A 109 2.28 -21.22 -2.99
CA LEU A 109 3.32 -20.77 -3.90
C LEU A 109 4.14 -21.93 -4.50
N GLY A 110 4.23 -23.06 -3.79
CA GLY A 110 5.12 -24.17 -4.13
C GLY A 110 6.61 -23.84 -3.92
N THR A 111 6.92 -22.77 -3.20
CA THR A 111 8.26 -22.31 -2.86
C THR A 111 8.18 -21.37 -1.67
N LYS A 112 9.32 -21.13 -1.00
CA LYS A 112 9.37 -20.11 0.04
C LYS A 112 9.35 -18.70 -0.55
N PRO A 113 8.68 -17.74 0.09
CA PRO A 113 8.80 -16.33 -0.26
C PRO A 113 10.17 -15.78 0.19
N ASP A 114 10.68 -14.81 -0.56
CA ASP A 114 11.92 -14.10 -0.23
C ASP A 114 11.68 -13.09 0.89
N ILE A 115 10.49 -12.49 0.94
CA ILE A 115 10.08 -11.52 1.96
C ILE A 115 8.71 -11.93 2.50
N TYR A 116 8.51 -11.94 3.81
CA TYR A 116 7.18 -12.10 4.40
C TYR A 116 6.83 -10.89 5.26
N PHE A 117 5.66 -10.31 5.06
CA PHE A 117 5.19 -9.15 5.81
C PHE A 117 4.10 -9.53 6.82
N VAL A 118 4.15 -8.93 8.02
CA VAL A 118 2.93 -8.74 8.82
C VAL A 118 2.11 -7.64 8.15
N HIS A 119 0.89 -7.96 7.73
CA HIS A 119 0.08 -7.08 6.89
C HIS A 119 -0.80 -6.14 7.71
N GLN A 120 -0.93 -4.89 7.26
CA GLN A 120 -1.80 -3.85 7.83
C GLN A 120 -1.63 -3.69 9.33
N VAL A 121 -0.39 -3.49 9.77
CA VAL A 121 -0.10 -3.13 11.16
C VAL A 121 -0.52 -1.68 11.38
N ASP A 122 -1.28 -1.42 12.43
CA ASP A 122 -1.72 -0.09 12.88
C ASP A 122 -1.36 0.11 14.35
N GLU A 123 -1.77 1.24 14.94
CA GLU A 123 -1.45 1.54 16.34
C GLU A 123 -2.12 0.57 17.33
N ASP A 124 -3.30 0.04 17.01
CA ASP A 124 -4.07 -0.81 17.93
C ASP A 124 -3.43 -2.20 18.08
N ASN A 125 -2.78 -2.70 17.03
CA ASN A 125 -2.12 -4.01 17.04
C ASN A 125 -0.58 -3.93 17.08
N ALA A 126 0.03 -2.75 16.99
CA ALA A 126 1.50 -2.62 16.98
C ALA A 126 2.16 -3.29 18.20
N ASP A 127 1.64 -3.08 19.41
CA ASP A 127 2.26 -3.65 20.60
C ASP A 127 2.24 -5.18 20.63
N GLU A 128 1.19 -5.81 20.09
CA GLU A 128 1.14 -7.26 19.91
C GLU A 128 2.18 -7.70 18.87
N VAL A 129 2.22 -7.05 17.71
CA VAL A 129 3.11 -7.42 16.60
C VAL A 129 4.59 -7.33 16.97
N PHE A 130 4.99 -6.21 17.59
CA PHE A 130 6.38 -5.97 17.97
C PHE A 130 6.75 -6.60 19.31
N GLY A 131 5.76 -6.98 20.12
CA GLY A 131 5.93 -7.57 21.44
C GLY A 131 6.51 -8.98 21.41
N LYS A 132 6.77 -9.51 22.61
CA LYS A 132 7.27 -10.88 22.78
C LYS A 132 6.21 -11.88 22.32
N ASN A 133 6.64 -12.87 21.54
CA ASN A 133 5.75 -13.85 20.89
C ASN A 133 4.78 -13.23 19.87
N GLY A 134 5.01 -11.98 19.48
CA GLY A 134 4.28 -11.31 18.41
C GLY A 134 4.64 -11.88 17.04
N ALA A 135 3.91 -11.43 16.02
CA ALA A 135 4.13 -11.88 14.65
C ALA A 135 5.55 -11.58 14.15
N LEU A 136 6.16 -10.46 14.58
CA LEU A 136 7.53 -10.12 14.18
C LEU A 136 8.57 -11.08 14.77
N ASP A 137 8.37 -11.57 16.00
CA ASP A 137 9.25 -12.60 16.59
C ASP A 137 9.18 -13.90 15.78
N ALA A 138 7.98 -14.34 15.42
CA ALA A 138 7.79 -15.55 14.63
C ALA A 138 8.40 -15.43 13.23
N LEU A 139 8.22 -14.30 12.53
CA LEU A 139 8.88 -14.06 11.24
C LEU A 139 10.41 -14.04 11.39
N TYR A 140 10.92 -13.46 12.47
CA TYR A 140 12.36 -13.44 12.74
C TYR A 140 12.93 -14.86 12.95
N ASP A 141 12.22 -15.72 13.67
CA ASP A 141 12.61 -17.12 13.83
C ASP A 141 12.48 -17.92 12.52
N LEU A 142 11.40 -17.72 11.76
CA LEU A 142 11.24 -18.33 10.42
C LEU A 142 12.36 -17.94 9.47
N LYS A 143 12.85 -16.70 9.53
CA LYS A 143 14.03 -16.25 8.78
C LYS A 143 15.29 -17.01 9.22
N ARG A 144 15.52 -17.17 10.52
CA ARG A 144 16.66 -17.93 11.06
C ARG A 144 16.60 -19.42 10.69
N GLU A 145 15.40 -19.98 10.61
CA GLU A 145 15.15 -21.33 10.10
C GLU A 145 15.29 -21.45 8.57
N GLY A 146 15.47 -20.33 7.86
CA GLY A 146 15.60 -20.29 6.41
C GLY A 146 14.29 -20.51 5.65
N LYS A 147 13.14 -20.46 6.33
CA LYS A 147 11.79 -20.64 5.75
C LYS A 147 11.30 -19.41 5.01
N ILE A 148 11.86 -18.24 5.30
CA ILE A 148 11.72 -17.01 4.52
C ILE A 148 13.10 -16.36 4.38
N GLY A 149 13.28 -15.48 3.41
CA GLY A 149 14.56 -14.74 3.25
C GLY A 149 14.69 -13.55 4.21
N PHE A 150 13.64 -12.73 4.28
CA PHE A 150 13.61 -11.45 4.96
C PHE A 150 12.26 -11.21 5.65
N THR A 151 12.30 -10.50 6.76
CA THR A 151 11.07 -10.10 7.47
C THR A 151 10.63 -8.71 7.05
N GLY A 152 9.33 -8.46 7.10
CA GLY A 152 8.82 -7.14 6.85
C GLY A 152 7.57 -6.75 7.65
N ILE A 153 7.34 -5.43 7.67
CA ILE A 153 6.12 -4.82 8.21
C ILE A 153 5.45 -4.01 7.10
N ALA A 154 4.17 -4.26 6.86
CA ALA A 154 3.37 -3.50 5.92
C ALA A 154 2.35 -2.65 6.68
N SER A 155 2.38 -1.32 6.50
CA SER A 155 1.51 -0.40 7.23
C SER A 155 1.10 0.82 6.39
N HIS A 156 -0.07 1.36 6.72
CA HIS A 156 -0.56 2.63 6.23
C HIS A 156 -0.27 3.80 7.18
N TYR A 157 0.50 3.57 8.25
CA TYR A 157 0.76 4.54 9.32
C TYR A 157 2.25 4.86 9.42
N TYR A 158 2.59 6.14 9.38
CA TYR A 158 3.99 6.58 9.46
C TYR A 158 4.65 6.19 10.77
N SER A 159 3.95 6.34 11.89
CA SER A 159 4.45 6.00 13.23
C SER A 159 4.80 4.52 13.36
N VAL A 160 3.94 3.63 12.86
CA VAL A 160 4.23 2.19 12.78
C VAL A 160 5.42 1.90 11.88
N LEU A 161 5.49 2.53 10.70
CA LEU A 161 6.64 2.37 9.80
C LEU A 161 7.95 2.87 10.42
N LEU A 162 7.91 3.97 11.18
CA LEU A 162 9.06 4.50 11.90
C LEU A 162 9.50 3.54 13.01
N ARG A 163 8.55 3.01 13.80
CA ARG A 163 8.83 1.97 14.80
C ARG A 163 9.50 0.75 14.16
N ALA A 164 8.97 0.28 13.03
CA ALA A 164 9.54 -0.82 12.27
C ALA A 164 10.94 -0.49 11.71
N ALA A 165 11.17 0.74 11.24
CA ALA A 165 12.48 1.19 10.75
C ALA A 165 13.56 1.18 11.85
N MET A 166 13.17 1.38 13.11
CA MET A 166 14.07 1.33 14.28
C MET A 166 14.30 -0.09 14.80
N ASP A 167 13.46 -1.06 14.42
CA ASP A 167 13.58 -2.44 14.87
C ASP A 167 14.60 -3.22 14.03
N LYS A 168 15.52 -3.94 14.69
CA LYS A 168 16.57 -4.72 14.02
C LYS A 168 16.06 -6.02 13.42
N ARG A 169 14.91 -6.52 13.87
CA ARG A 169 14.29 -7.73 13.32
C ARG A 169 13.79 -7.50 11.90
N VAL A 170 13.30 -6.28 11.60
CA VAL A 170 12.70 -5.88 10.32
C VAL A 170 13.76 -5.61 9.25
N ASP A 171 13.62 -6.20 8.08
CA ASP A 171 14.50 -5.95 6.93
C ASP A 171 13.84 -5.02 5.88
N VAL A 172 12.54 -5.20 5.66
CA VAL A 172 11.79 -4.54 4.59
C VAL A 172 10.51 -3.91 5.13
N LEU A 173 10.20 -2.72 4.66
CA LEU A 173 9.01 -1.96 4.99
C LEU A 173 8.13 -1.85 3.74
N GLN A 174 6.82 -2.01 3.90
CA GLN A 174 5.86 -1.69 2.85
C GLN A 174 4.95 -0.55 3.30
N GLY A 175 5.03 0.58 2.62
CA GLY A 175 4.24 1.79 2.91
C GLY A 175 3.42 2.24 1.71
N SER A 176 2.45 3.13 1.95
CA SER A 176 1.64 3.73 0.89
C SER A 176 2.03 5.16 0.58
N GLY A 177 1.99 5.51 -0.70
CA GLY A 177 2.14 6.89 -1.15
C GLY A 177 2.02 7.03 -2.67
N ASN A 178 1.80 8.26 -3.11
CA ASN A 178 1.68 8.68 -4.51
C ASN A 178 1.75 10.21 -4.56
N ILE A 179 1.57 10.80 -5.75
CA ILE A 179 1.64 12.25 -5.94
C ILE A 179 0.57 13.06 -5.18
N LEU A 180 -0.57 12.44 -4.81
CA LEU A 180 -1.58 13.04 -3.94
C LEU A 180 -1.29 12.75 -2.46
N GLU A 181 -1.14 11.48 -2.08
CA GLU A 181 -0.87 11.04 -0.71
C GLU A 181 0.65 11.02 -0.43
N ARG A 182 1.32 12.17 -0.63
CA ARG A 182 2.79 12.29 -0.59
C ARG A 182 3.37 12.62 0.78
N GLY A 183 2.55 13.06 1.74
CA GLY A 183 3.02 13.58 3.02
C GLY A 183 3.80 12.58 3.85
N MET A 184 3.45 11.29 3.81
CA MET A 184 4.25 10.23 4.45
C MET A 184 5.60 10.05 3.75
N LEU A 185 5.65 10.11 2.42
CA LEU A 185 6.89 9.97 1.64
C LEU A 185 7.85 11.13 1.92
N GLU A 186 7.32 12.34 2.08
CA GLU A 186 8.09 13.51 2.51
C GLU A 186 8.73 13.34 3.89
N ARG A 187 8.01 12.71 4.82
CA ARG A 187 8.56 12.38 6.15
C ARG A 187 9.61 11.29 6.06
N ILE A 188 9.34 10.23 5.29
CA ILE A 188 10.27 9.10 5.07
C ILE A 188 11.57 9.59 4.44
N ARG A 189 11.49 10.49 3.45
CA ARG A 189 12.66 11.07 2.75
C ARG A 189 13.64 11.77 3.68
N LYS A 190 13.13 12.35 4.77
CA LYS A 190 13.92 13.10 5.76
C LYS A 190 14.39 12.24 6.94
N GLU A 191 13.92 11.00 7.06
CA GLU A 191 14.20 10.13 8.19
C GLU A 191 15.23 9.05 7.83
N GLU A 192 16.41 9.15 8.42
CA GLU A 192 17.55 8.30 8.07
C GLU A 192 17.34 6.83 8.42
N ARG A 193 16.50 6.53 9.42
CA ARG A 193 16.18 5.14 9.81
C ARG A 193 15.63 4.31 8.65
N PHE A 194 14.93 4.93 7.71
CA PHE A 194 14.39 4.25 6.54
C PHE A 194 15.48 3.84 5.53
N ARG A 195 16.62 4.53 5.50
CA ARG A 195 17.69 4.28 4.50
C ARG A 195 18.35 2.91 4.64
N GLU A 196 18.26 2.30 5.82
CA GLU A 196 18.83 0.97 6.05
C GLU A 196 17.88 -0.18 5.66
N LYS A 197 16.59 0.12 5.48
CA LYS A 197 15.55 -0.86 5.19
C LYS A 197 15.24 -0.88 3.70
N GLY A 198 14.82 -2.04 3.19
CA GLY A 198 14.12 -2.05 1.90
C GLY A 198 12.81 -1.31 2.05
N PHE A 199 12.42 -0.45 1.09
CA PHE A 199 11.12 0.23 1.13
C PHE A 199 10.32 -0.07 -0.12
N ILE A 200 9.18 -0.74 0.07
CA ILE A 200 8.25 -1.10 -0.99
C ILE A 200 7.09 -0.11 -0.94
N LEU A 201 6.92 0.65 -2.02
CA LEU A 201 5.90 1.69 -2.13
C LEU A 201 4.66 1.14 -2.83
N ASN A 202 3.51 1.11 -2.16
CA ASN A 202 2.23 0.75 -2.77
C ASN A 202 1.31 1.97 -2.95
N LYS A 203 0.18 1.75 -3.64
CA LYS A 203 -0.84 2.77 -3.93
C LYS A 203 -0.38 3.92 -4.83
N VAL A 204 0.58 3.66 -5.74
CA VAL A 204 1.05 4.62 -6.76
C VAL A 204 -0.10 5.26 -7.53
N TYR A 205 -1.13 4.48 -7.87
CA TYR A 205 -2.31 4.96 -8.61
C TYR A 205 -3.46 5.46 -7.73
N ALA A 206 -3.26 5.60 -6.41
CA ALA A 206 -4.31 5.97 -5.44
C ALA A 206 -5.60 5.15 -5.63
N ALA A 207 -5.46 3.83 -5.75
CA ALA A 207 -6.56 2.88 -6.00
C ALA A 207 -7.38 3.15 -7.29
N GLY A 208 -6.79 3.86 -8.26
CA GLY A 208 -7.38 4.24 -9.55
C GLY A 208 -7.67 5.73 -9.67
N LEU A 209 -7.62 6.51 -8.59
CA LEU A 209 -8.08 7.92 -8.56
C LEU A 209 -7.33 8.81 -9.51
N LEU A 210 -6.02 8.56 -9.61
CA LEU A 210 -5.12 9.35 -10.42
C LEU A 210 -5.10 8.90 -11.89
N ILE A 211 -5.71 7.75 -12.22
CA ILE A 211 -5.79 7.27 -13.60
C ILE A 211 -6.83 8.09 -14.37
N GLY A 212 -6.42 8.61 -15.53
CA GLY A 212 -7.20 9.51 -16.37
C GLY A 212 -6.68 10.95 -16.31
N PRO A 213 -6.70 11.63 -15.15
CA PRO A 213 -6.08 12.96 -15.00
C PRO A 213 -4.56 12.93 -15.19
N PHE A 214 -3.94 11.77 -14.96
CA PHE A 214 -2.54 11.50 -15.19
C PHE A 214 -2.37 10.20 -15.99
N SER A 215 -1.35 10.18 -16.84
CA SER A 215 -0.86 8.97 -17.50
C SER A 215 -0.08 8.08 -16.52
N VAL A 216 0.04 6.79 -16.84
CA VAL A 216 0.83 5.84 -16.04
C VAL A 216 2.29 6.29 -15.90
N SER A 217 2.87 6.82 -16.99
CA SER A 217 4.25 7.32 -16.97
C SER A 217 4.42 8.54 -16.04
N GLU A 218 3.48 9.49 -16.05
CA GLU A 218 3.50 10.61 -15.10
C GLU A 218 3.42 10.14 -13.65
N LEU A 219 2.56 9.16 -13.35
CA LEU A 219 2.40 8.64 -11.99
C LEU A 219 3.63 7.91 -11.48
N ILE A 220 4.27 7.13 -12.36
CA ILE A 220 5.56 6.48 -12.04
C ILE A 220 6.64 7.55 -11.88
N GLY A 221 6.77 8.47 -12.84
CA GLY A 221 7.74 9.56 -12.82
C GLY A 221 7.65 10.44 -11.57
N GLY A 222 6.42 10.72 -11.12
CA GLY A 222 6.11 11.54 -9.96
C GLY A 222 6.50 10.94 -8.62
N ILE A 223 6.70 9.63 -8.53
CA ILE A 223 7.17 9.00 -7.29
C ILE A 223 8.69 8.80 -7.26
N LEU A 224 9.39 8.91 -8.40
CA LEU A 224 10.81 8.56 -8.51
C LEU A 224 11.73 9.40 -7.62
N GLU A 225 11.30 10.60 -7.23
CA GLU A 225 12.03 11.48 -6.31
C GLU A 225 12.08 10.97 -4.86
N TYR A 226 11.20 10.03 -4.50
CA TYR A 226 11.13 9.49 -3.14
C TYR A 226 12.02 8.25 -2.96
N PRO A 227 12.55 8.01 -1.75
CA PRO A 227 13.39 6.85 -1.51
C PRO A 227 12.53 5.59 -1.37
N PHE A 228 12.58 4.74 -2.39
CA PHE A 228 11.98 3.40 -2.37
C PHE A 228 12.86 2.41 -3.15
N SER A 229 12.78 1.13 -2.80
CA SER A 229 13.42 0.02 -3.51
C SER A 229 12.57 -0.46 -4.69
N SER A 230 11.26 -0.60 -4.50
CA SER A 230 10.33 -0.94 -5.59
C SER A 230 8.97 -0.29 -5.40
N ALA A 231 8.33 0.10 -6.49
CA ALA A 231 6.97 0.60 -6.53
C ALA A 231 6.02 -0.52 -6.99
N LEU A 232 5.13 -0.96 -6.11
CA LEU A 232 4.15 -2.00 -6.37
C LEU A 232 2.96 -1.45 -7.15
N LEU A 233 2.79 -1.97 -8.36
CA LEU A 233 1.72 -1.61 -9.28
C LEU A 233 0.73 -2.77 -9.35
N GLY A 234 -0.55 -2.48 -9.13
CA GLY A 234 -1.61 -3.45 -9.38
C GLY A 234 -1.84 -3.59 -10.88
N ILE A 235 -1.62 -4.79 -11.42
CA ILE A 235 -1.72 -5.07 -12.85
C ILE A 235 -2.64 -6.27 -13.05
N GLY A 236 -3.71 -6.10 -13.84
CA GLY A 236 -4.72 -7.13 -14.10
C GLY A 236 -4.99 -7.38 -15.59
N THR A 237 -4.31 -6.65 -16.49
CA THR A 237 -4.47 -6.81 -17.95
C THR A 237 -3.13 -6.70 -18.67
N PHE A 238 -3.07 -7.23 -19.89
CA PHE A 238 -1.91 -7.07 -20.77
C PHE A 238 -1.61 -5.61 -21.09
N LYS A 239 -2.64 -4.77 -21.24
CA LYS A 239 -2.47 -3.33 -21.50
C LYS A 239 -1.86 -2.62 -20.29
N GLN A 240 -2.32 -2.91 -19.07
CA GLN A 240 -1.71 -2.34 -17.87
C GLN A 240 -0.24 -2.78 -17.72
N ALA A 241 0.08 -4.03 -18.07
CA ALA A 241 1.47 -4.50 -18.08
C ALA A 241 2.31 -3.73 -19.12
N ASP A 242 1.77 -3.48 -20.32
CA ASP A 242 2.44 -2.63 -21.32
C ASP A 242 2.66 -1.21 -20.80
N ASP A 243 1.60 -0.56 -20.32
CA ASP A 243 1.64 0.83 -19.88
C ASP A 243 2.64 1.05 -18.73
N ALA A 244 2.79 0.06 -17.84
CA ALA A 244 3.67 0.13 -16.67
C ALA A 244 5.12 -0.31 -16.95
N PHE A 245 5.33 -1.44 -17.63
CA PHE A 245 6.65 -2.08 -17.67
C PHE A 245 7.38 -1.93 -19.01
N LYS A 246 6.67 -1.63 -20.11
CA LYS A 246 7.27 -1.50 -21.44
C LYS A 246 7.95 -0.15 -21.64
N CYS A 247 7.39 0.90 -21.04
CA CYS A 247 7.79 2.28 -21.28
C CYS A 247 9.00 2.69 -20.41
N GLU A 248 9.83 3.58 -20.95
CA GLU A 248 10.77 4.35 -20.14
C GLU A 248 10.03 5.48 -19.42
N TYR A 249 10.47 5.77 -18.21
CA TYR A 249 9.93 6.83 -17.37
C TYR A 249 11.07 7.72 -16.88
N GLU A 250 10.78 9.02 -16.83
CA GLU A 250 11.67 10.04 -16.30
C GLU A 250 11.11 10.58 -15.00
N GLN A 251 11.99 11.06 -14.12
CA GLN A 251 11.55 11.69 -12.88
C GLN A 251 10.83 13.00 -13.25
N VAL A 252 9.62 13.16 -12.71
CA VAL A 252 8.83 14.38 -12.86
C VAL A 252 8.50 14.89 -11.46
N HIS A 253 8.62 16.20 -11.24
CA HIS A 253 8.14 16.81 -10.02
C HIS A 253 6.77 17.42 -10.26
N PHE A 254 5.83 17.17 -9.34
CA PHE A 254 4.51 17.78 -9.35
C PHE A 254 4.34 18.65 -8.12
N GLU A 255 3.96 19.91 -8.29
CA GLU A 255 3.50 20.73 -7.16
C GLU A 255 2.17 20.19 -6.64
N PHE A 256 1.90 20.32 -5.33
CA PHE A 256 0.70 19.69 -4.75
C PHE A 256 -0.57 20.30 -5.34
N GLU A 257 -0.54 21.61 -5.52
CA GLU A 257 -1.63 22.42 -6.06
C GLU A 257 -1.93 22.01 -7.51
N GLU A 258 -0.92 21.64 -8.30
CA GLU A 258 -1.12 21.09 -9.64
C GLU A 258 -1.89 19.77 -9.59
N VAL A 259 -1.52 18.88 -8.65
CA VAL A 259 -2.19 17.59 -8.49
C VAL A 259 -3.66 17.78 -8.13
N ILE A 260 -3.94 18.68 -7.19
CA ILE A 260 -5.28 19.04 -6.76
C ILE A 260 -6.08 19.65 -7.92
N GLU A 261 -5.51 20.58 -8.67
CA GLU A 261 -6.20 21.25 -9.77
C GLU A 261 -6.58 20.29 -10.90
N ARG A 262 -5.70 19.33 -11.26
CA ARG A 262 -6.06 18.30 -12.25
C ARG A 262 -7.19 17.39 -11.75
N LEU A 263 -7.27 17.12 -10.45
CA LEU A 263 -8.35 16.33 -9.87
C LEU A 263 -9.69 17.06 -9.84
N LYS A 264 -9.70 18.39 -9.70
CA LYS A 264 -10.92 19.22 -9.76
C LYS A 264 -11.71 19.08 -11.06
N GLY A 265 -11.04 18.67 -12.15
CA GLY A 265 -11.71 18.32 -13.40
C GLY A 265 -12.69 17.13 -13.29
N LYS A 266 -12.62 16.33 -12.22
CA LYS A 266 -13.52 15.19 -11.95
C LYS A 266 -14.46 15.42 -10.76
N PHE A 267 -13.92 15.95 -9.66
CA PHE A 267 -14.64 16.24 -8.42
C PHE A 267 -13.77 17.21 -7.60
N GLU A 268 -14.36 17.94 -6.66
CA GLU A 268 -13.56 18.79 -5.77
C GLU A 268 -12.87 17.91 -4.70
N PRO A 269 -11.54 17.73 -4.68
CA PRO A 269 -10.89 16.87 -3.68
C PRO A 269 -10.67 17.62 -2.36
N ILE A 270 -10.56 16.87 -1.26
CA ILE A 270 -9.95 17.39 -0.03
C ILE A 270 -8.43 17.42 -0.25
N ALA A 271 -7.84 18.61 -0.18
CA ALA A 271 -6.41 18.86 -0.40
C ALA A 271 -5.54 18.43 0.80
N CYS A 272 -5.67 17.16 1.22
CA CYS A 272 -4.84 16.56 2.25
C CYS A 272 -3.80 15.63 1.62
N ASP A 273 -2.53 15.92 1.86
CA ASP A 273 -1.40 15.10 1.40
C ASP A 273 -1.19 13.81 2.23
N ARG A 274 -2.04 13.60 3.25
CA ARG A 274 -1.96 12.48 4.20
C ARG A 274 -0.61 12.40 4.93
N CYS A 275 -0.06 13.53 5.37
CA CYS A 275 1.16 13.52 6.19
C CYS A 275 1.02 12.86 7.58
N GLN A 276 -0.20 12.63 8.06
CA GLN A 276 -0.50 12.02 9.37
C GLN A 276 0.15 12.74 10.56
N ARG A 277 0.18 14.08 10.52
CA ARG A 277 0.59 14.92 11.66
C ARG A 277 -0.59 15.35 12.52
N CYS A 278 -1.79 15.41 11.93
CA CYS A 278 -2.99 15.81 12.65
C CYS A 278 -3.32 14.78 13.74
N VAL A 279 -3.51 15.28 14.96
CA VAL A 279 -3.94 14.48 16.12
C VAL A 279 -5.29 15.01 16.58
N CYS A 280 -6.28 14.13 16.67
CA CYS A 280 -7.58 14.45 17.26
C CYS A 280 -7.58 14.03 18.74
N PRO A 281 -7.91 14.91 19.70
CA PRO A 281 -7.97 14.55 21.12
C PRO A 281 -9.06 13.52 21.44
N TYR A 282 -10.04 13.37 20.55
CA TYR A 282 -11.10 12.36 20.66
C TYR A 282 -10.75 11.03 19.97
N GLY A 283 -9.53 10.88 19.43
CA GLY A 283 -9.09 9.63 18.78
C GLY A 283 -9.46 9.49 17.29
N HIS A 284 -10.14 10.47 16.70
CA HIS A 284 -10.58 10.37 15.29
C HIS A 284 -9.44 10.44 14.28
N GLU A 285 -9.43 9.51 13.32
CA GLU A 285 -8.48 9.46 12.23
C GLU A 285 -8.83 10.38 11.06
N ILE A 286 -8.66 11.69 11.24
CA ILE A 286 -9.04 12.72 10.26
C ILE A 286 -8.48 12.44 8.84
N HIS A 287 -7.22 12.03 8.77
CA HIS A 287 -6.55 11.74 7.49
C HIS A 287 -7.16 10.51 6.78
N THR A 288 -7.68 9.53 7.53
CA THR A 288 -8.40 8.38 6.99
C THR A 288 -9.73 8.83 6.40
N SER A 289 -10.49 9.67 7.11
CA SER A 289 -11.76 10.23 6.61
C SER A 289 -11.56 11.01 5.31
N PHE A 290 -10.53 11.88 5.26
CA PHE A 290 -10.23 12.69 4.07
C PHE A 290 -9.83 11.82 2.87
N ARG A 291 -9.06 10.77 3.11
CA ARG A 291 -8.72 9.79 2.08
C ARG A 291 -9.97 9.07 1.55
N GLN A 292 -10.84 8.60 2.45
CA GLN A 292 -12.04 7.89 2.03
C GLN A 292 -13.00 8.80 1.27
N PHE A 293 -13.11 10.07 1.63
CA PHE A 293 -13.85 11.07 0.86
C PHE A 293 -13.32 11.18 -0.58
N ASN A 294 -12.00 11.36 -0.74
CA ASN A 294 -11.41 11.42 -2.08
C ASN A 294 -11.64 10.12 -2.88
N TYR A 295 -11.63 8.97 -2.20
CA TYR A 295 -11.89 7.67 -2.84
C TYR A 295 -13.38 7.40 -3.08
N PHE A 296 -14.29 8.12 -2.45
CA PHE A 296 -15.73 7.99 -2.70
C PHE A 296 -16.06 8.30 -4.16
N HIS A 297 -15.39 9.30 -4.73
CA HIS A 297 -15.57 9.74 -6.12
C HIS A 297 -14.95 8.81 -7.18
N LEU A 298 -14.53 7.60 -6.80
CA LEU A 298 -13.99 6.58 -7.70
C LEU A 298 -15.04 5.68 -8.38
N GLY A 299 -16.34 5.92 -8.18
CA GLY A 299 -17.35 4.89 -8.46
C GLY A 299 -17.30 3.75 -7.43
N LYS A 300 -16.82 4.04 -6.21
CA LYS A 300 -16.69 3.11 -5.07
C LYS A 300 -17.56 3.54 -3.90
N GLU A 301 -18.67 4.21 -4.20
CA GLU A 301 -19.47 4.92 -3.23
C GLU A 301 -19.91 4.00 -2.09
N TYR A 302 -20.32 2.75 -2.39
CA TYR A 302 -20.71 1.76 -1.37
C TYR A 302 -19.57 1.37 -0.41
N TRP A 303 -18.36 1.13 -0.92
CA TRP A 303 -17.22 0.74 -0.08
C TRP A 303 -16.69 1.91 0.74
N ALA A 304 -16.55 3.07 0.10
CA ALA A 304 -16.09 4.28 0.76
C ALA A 304 -17.12 4.76 1.79
N ALA A 305 -18.42 4.72 1.46
CA ALA A 305 -19.50 5.02 2.38
C ALA A 305 -19.50 4.06 3.57
N GLY A 306 -19.29 2.76 3.35
CA GLY A 306 -19.18 1.78 4.44
C GLY A 306 -18.12 2.18 5.45
N LYS A 307 -16.91 2.55 4.99
CA LYS A 307 -15.83 3.02 5.87
C LYS A 307 -16.11 4.36 6.53
N LEU A 308 -16.67 5.30 5.78
CA LEU A 308 -16.98 6.64 6.29
C LEU A 308 -18.11 6.59 7.34
N LYS A 309 -19.15 5.77 7.15
CA LYS A 309 -20.32 5.68 8.03
C LYS A 309 -20.00 5.12 9.42
N MET A 310 -18.91 4.36 9.60
CA MET A 310 -18.63 3.64 10.85
C MET A 310 -18.57 4.56 12.10
N ASP A 311 -18.12 5.81 11.96
CA ASP A 311 -18.07 6.74 13.11
C ASP A 311 -18.24 8.22 12.73
N LEU A 312 -18.86 8.52 11.58
CA LEU A 312 -18.94 9.90 11.08
C LEU A 312 -19.71 10.83 12.00
N GLU A 313 -20.83 10.39 12.57
CA GLU A 313 -21.68 11.27 13.38
C GLU A 313 -20.97 11.69 14.67
N ASN A 314 -20.28 10.75 15.34
CA ASN A 314 -19.45 11.10 16.49
C ASN A 314 -18.26 11.95 16.07
N THR A 315 -17.65 11.67 14.91
CA THR A 315 -16.57 12.51 14.36
C THR A 315 -17.03 13.94 14.15
N TYR A 316 -18.16 14.14 13.50
CA TYR A 316 -18.76 15.45 13.25
C TYR A 316 -19.08 16.18 14.56
N ARG A 317 -19.80 15.52 15.48
CA ARG A 317 -20.17 16.10 16.78
C ARG A 317 -18.94 16.51 17.59
N HIS A 318 -17.95 15.62 17.73
CA HIS A 318 -16.70 15.92 18.45
C HIS A 318 -15.92 17.04 17.76
N CYS A 319 -15.84 17.06 16.43
CA CYS A 319 -15.12 18.09 15.69
C CYS A 319 -15.74 19.49 15.90
N ARG A 320 -17.08 19.58 15.92
CA ARG A 320 -17.84 20.81 16.14
C ARG A 320 -17.63 21.42 17.52
N THR A 321 -17.49 20.60 18.55
CA THR A 321 -17.35 21.03 19.95
C THR A 321 -15.91 21.07 20.44
N CYS A 322 -14.94 20.62 19.63
CA CYS A 322 -13.53 20.56 20.03
C CYS A 322 -12.92 21.96 20.15
N GLU A 323 -12.55 22.35 21.37
CA GLU A 323 -11.89 23.62 21.65
C GLU A 323 -10.38 23.57 21.36
N GLU A 324 -9.75 22.41 21.49
CA GLU A 324 -8.29 22.28 21.36
C GLU A 324 -7.77 22.53 19.94
N LYS A 325 -8.51 22.00 18.94
CA LYS A 325 -8.22 22.10 17.49
C LYS A 325 -6.74 21.81 17.14
N SER A 326 -6.09 20.90 17.87
CA SER A 326 -4.71 20.46 17.67
C SER A 326 -4.47 19.99 16.23
N CYS A 327 -5.43 19.28 15.65
CA CYS A 327 -5.37 18.78 14.28
C CYS A 327 -5.14 19.89 13.23
N MET A 328 -5.70 21.09 13.43
CA MET A 328 -5.51 22.22 12.52
C MET A 328 -4.16 22.91 12.75
N LYS A 329 -3.70 22.99 14.01
CA LYS A 329 -2.38 23.56 14.37
C LYS A 329 -1.25 22.74 13.76
N GLU A 330 -1.39 21.41 13.78
CA GLU A 330 -0.40 20.46 13.24
C GLU A 330 -0.52 20.24 11.73
N CYS A 331 -1.57 20.76 11.07
CA CYS A 331 -1.82 20.57 9.65
C CYS A 331 -0.92 21.48 8.80
N PRO A 332 0.06 20.94 8.04
CA PRO A 332 0.95 21.77 7.23
C PRO A 332 0.19 22.49 6.10
N GLY A 333 -0.84 21.86 5.56
CA GLY A 333 -1.73 22.43 4.53
C GLY A 333 -2.76 23.43 5.08
N LYS A 334 -2.77 23.69 6.40
CA LYS A 334 -3.68 24.64 7.06
C LYS A 334 -5.16 24.44 6.71
N LEU A 335 -5.59 23.19 6.54
CA LEU A 335 -6.96 22.84 6.18
C LEU A 335 -7.94 23.24 7.28
N TYR A 336 -9.11 23.72 6.89
CA TYR A 336 -10.23 23.92 7.82
C TYR A 336 -10.93 22.59 8.08
N ILE A 337 -10.31 21.76 8.93
CA ILE A 337 -10.73 20.37 9.19
C ILE A 337 -12.22 20.24 9.57
N PRO A 338 -12.79 21.07 10.48
CA PRO A 338 -14.22 20.97 10.79
C PRO A 338 -15.15 21.15 9.59
N GLY A 339 -14.79 22.04 8.65
CA GLY A 339 -15.58 22.23 7.43
C GLY A 339 -15.46 21.05 6.47
N GLU A 340 -14.29 20.43 6.35
CA GLU A 340 -14.15 19.21 5.53
C GLU A 340 -14.88 18.01 6.15
N ILE A 341 -14.91 17.88 7.48
CA ILE A 341 -15.71 16.84 8.15
C ILE A 341 -17.21 17.08 7.93
N GLU A 342 -17.67 18.32 7.98
CA GLU A 342 -19.05 18.70 7.63
C GLU A 342 -19.38 18.33 6.18
N ARG A 343 -18.49 18.65 5.26
CA ARG A 343 -18.62 18.29 3.85
C ARG A 343 -18.70 16.77 3.60
N ILE A 344 -17.95 15.98 4.37
CA ILE A 344 -18.03 14.52 4.33
C ILE A 344 -19.40 14.03 4.81
N ARG A 345 -19.92 14.62 5.89
CA ARG A 345 -21.25 14.29 6.41
C ARG A 345 -22.33 14.60 5.37
N ASP A 346 -22.34 15.80 4.82
CA ASP A 346 -23.34 16.25 3.86
C ASP A 346 -23.33 15.36 2.60
N LEU A 347 -22.15 14.92 2.15
CA LEU A 347 -22.01 13.94 1.05
C LEU A 347 -22.71 12.61 1.36
N LEU A 348 -22.51 12.06 2.57
CA LEU A 348 -23.11 10.78 2.93
C LEU A 348 -24.62 10.89 3.19
N GLU A 349 -25.10 12.00 3.75
CA GLU A 349 -26.54 12.25 3.89
C GLU A 349 -27.23 12.31 2.53
N ALA A 350 -26.60 12.92 1.53
CA ALA A 350 -27.11 12.98 0.16
C ALA A 350 -27.07 11.62 -0.57
N PHE A 351 -26.18 10.71 -0.18
CA PHE A 351 -26.02 9.40 -0.82
C PHE A 351 -27.08 8.36 -0.38
N GLY A 352 -27.69 8.53 0.80
CA GLY A 352 -28.47 7.49 1.49
C GLY A 352 -27.56 6.52 2.24
#